data_AF-A0A969PUX6-F1
#
_entry.id   AF-A0A969PUX6-F1
#
_cell.length_a   1.000
_cell.length_b   1.000
_cell.length_c   1.000
_cell.angle_alpha   90.00
_cell.angle_beta   90.00
_cell.angle_gamma   90.00
#
_symmetry.space_group_name_H-M   'P 1'
#
loop_
_entity.id
_entity.type
_entity.pdbx_description
1 polymer ?
#
loop_
_entity_poly.entity_id
_entity_poly.type
_entity_poly.pdbx_seq_one_letter_code
_entity_poly.pdbx_strand_id
1 'polypeptide(L)'
;MIGLFFGYIWLYSRLSIVELPIAIESETDASAAIGRSWNLTKGFVVRLQLIFFVAFLITLPLSLVVNLIGFFLPQDSAIAVLINLALSIVLGAFLIPFWQAIKAVIYYDLRTRKEGIDLEIRDSRP
;
A
#
# COMPACT_ATOMS: atom_id res chain seq x y z
N MET A 1 -1.39 -25.39 -1.39
CA MET A 1 -0.57 -24.24 -0.92
C MET A 1 -0.31 -23.23 -2.03
N ILE A 2 0.24 -23.62 -3.18
CA ILE A 2 0.51 -22.70 -4.31
C ILE A 2 -0.75 -21.90 -4.76
N GLY A 3 -1.90 -22.56 -4.93
CA GLY A 3 -3.12 -21.89 -5.40
C GLY A 3 -3.64 -20.80 -4.44
N LEU A 4 -3.50 -21.01 -3.13
CA LEU A 4 -3.88 -20.02 -2.12
C LEU A 4 -2.96 -18.80 -2.16
N PHE A 5 -1.67 -18.99 -2.42
CA PHE A 5 -0.71 -17.90 -2.56
C PHE A 5 -1.02 -17.01 -3.77
N PHE A 6 -1.25 -17.61 -4.95
CA PHE A 6 -1.64 -16.85 -6.14
C PHE A 6 -3.01 -16.18 -5.96
N GLY A 7 -3.97 -16.87 -5.33
CA GLY A 7 -5.27 -16.30 -4.99
C GLY A 7 -5.16 -15.08 -4.06
N TYR A 8 -4.30 -15.17 -3.04
CA TYR A 8 -4.04 -14.08 -2.11
C TYR A 8 -3.42 -12.86 -2.81
N ILE A 9 -2.37 -13.06 -3.60
CA ILE A 9 -1.71 -11.99 -4.36
C ILE A 9 -2.72 -11.31 -5.27
N TRP A 10 -3.46 -12.10 -6.05
CA TRP A 10 -4.47 -11.58 -6.95
C TRP A 10 -5.53 -10.76 -6.21
N LEU A 11 -6.08 -11.29 -5.10
CA LEU A 11 -7.06 -10.59 -4.29
C LEU A 11 -6.50 -9.30 -3.69
N TYR A 12 -5.27 -9.34 -3.19
CA TYR A 12 -4.57 -8.17 -2.65
C TYR A 12 -4.51 -7.03 -3.67
N SER A 13 -4.11 -7.30 -4.92
CA SER A 13 -4.11 -6.24 -5.95
C SER A 13 -5.49 -5.66 -6.26
N ARG A 14 -6.56 -6.42 -6.04
CA ARG A 14 -7.93 -5.95 -6.29
C ARG A 14 -8.45 -5.05 -5.19
N LEU A 15 -8.00 -5.28 -3.96
CA LEU A 15 -8.46 -4.58 -2.77
C LEU A 15 -7.46 -3.55 -2.23
N SER A 16 -6.28 -3.46 -2.82
CA SER A 16 -5.18 -2.63 -2.31
C SER A 16 -5.49 -1.14 -2.25
N ILE A 17 -6.46 -0.65 -3.05
CA ILE A 17 -6.82 0.77 -3.15
C ILE A 17 -8.21 1.08 -2.59
N VAL A 18 -8.89 0.15 -1.90
CA VAL A 18 -10.26 0.34 -1.39
C VAL A 18 -10.38 1.53 -0.42
N GLU A 19 -9.31 1.81 0.33
CA GLU A 19 -9.28 2.93 1.28
C GLU A 19 -9.36 4.32 0.60
N LEU A 20 -8.97 4.42 -0.67
CA LEU A 20 -8.87 5.71 -1.38
C LEU A 20 -10.22 6.24 -1.88
N PRO A 21 -11.10 5.43 -2.51
CA PRO A 21 -12.47 5.84 -2.81
C PRO A 21 -13.23 6.36 -1.58
N ILE A 22 -13.12 5.67 -0.44
CA ILE A 22 -13.81 6.09 0.80
C ILE A 22 -13.25 7.42 1.32
N ALA A 23 -11.93 7.61 1.23
CA ALA A 23 -11.29 8.80 1.76
C ALA A 23 -11.42 10.04 0.85
N ILE A 24 -11.55 9.85 -0.46
CA ILE A 24 -11.43 10.94 -1.46
C ILE A 24 -12.72 11.19 -2.23
N GLU A 25 -13.48 10.15 -2.60
CA GLU A 25 -14.70 10.30 -3.39
C GLU A 25 -15.89 10.62 -2.47
N SER A 26 -16.63 11.69 -2.80
CA SER A 26 -17.82 12.10 -2.05
C SER A 26 -18.91 11.01 -2.10
N GLU A 27 -19.47 10.66 -0.94
CA GLU A 27 -20.62 9.75 -0.78
C GLU A 27 -20.39 8.29 -1.23
N THR A 28 -19.23 7.73 -0.89
CA THR A 28 -18.93 6.32 -1.20
C THR A 28 -19.20 5.41 0.01
N ASP A 29 -20.23 4.57 -0.07
CA ASP A 29 -20.45 3.49 0.89
C ASP A 29 -19.37 2.38 0.78
N ALA A 30 -19.12 1.62 1.85
CA ALA A 30 -18.04 0.63 1.90
C ALA A 30 -18.15 -0.43 0.78
N SER A 31 -19.38 -0.85 0.47
CA SER A 31 -19.68 -1.79 -0.62
C SER A 31 -19.34 -1.21 -1.99
N ALA A 32 -19.68 0.07 -2.23
CA ALA A 32 -19.38 0.78 -3.44
C ALA A 32 -17.86 0.97 -3.64
N ALA A 33 -17.12 1.27 -2.57
CA ALA A 33 -15.66 1.42 -2.61
C ALA A 33 -14.93 0.14 -3.04
N ILE A 34 -15.41 -1.03 -2.59
CA ILE A 34 -14.87 -2.32 -3.02
C ILE A 34 -15.10 -2.53 -4.52
N GLY A 35 -16.33 -2.27 -5.00
CA GLY A 35 -16.66 -2.34 -6.42
C GLY A 35 -15.81 -1.38 -7.26
N ARG A 36 -15.58 -0.17 -6.75
CA ARG A 36 -14.73 0.86 -7.36
C ARG A 36 -13.28 0.39 -7.50
N SER A 37 -12.67 -0.05 -6.40
CA SER A 37 -11.31 -0.62 -6.39
C SER A 37 -11.20 -1.78 -7.38
N TRP A 38 -12.20 -2.66 -7.40
CA TRP A 38 -12.22 -3.80 -8.31
C TRP A 38 -12.25 -3.37 -9.78
N ASN A 39 -13.09 -2.39 -10.11
CA ASN A 39 -13.20 -1.87 -11.46
C ASN A 39 -11.89 -1.18 -11.88
N LEU A 40 -11.34 -0.30 -11.04
CA LEU A 40 -10.10 0.44 -11.32
C LEU A 40 -8.90 -0.48 -11.54
N THR A 41 -8.75 -1.53 -10.72
CA THR A 41 -7.61 -2.47 -10.80
C THR A 41 -7.72 -3.51 -11.94
N LYS A 42 -8.90 -3.63 -12.59
CA LYS A 42 -9.14 -4.61 -13.68
C LYS A 42 -8.19 -4.40 -14.87
N GLY A 43 -7.47 -5.45 -15.26
CA GLY A 43 -6.50 -5.39 -16.37
C GLY A 43 -5.09 -4.91 -15.96
N PHE A 44 -4.89 -4.49 -14.71
CA PHE A 44 -3.62 -3.97 -14.22
C PHE A 44 -2.96 -4.82 -13.13
N VAL A 45 -3.52 -5.99 -12.80
CA VAL A 45 -3.07 -6.87 -11.71
C VAL A 45 -1.56 -7.11 -11.72
N VAL A 46 -0.98 -7.55 -12.84
CA VAL A 46 0.46 -7.85 -12.93
C VAL A 46 1.31 -6.60 -12.68
N ARG A 47 0.89 -5.44 -13.23
CA ARG A 47 1.59 -4.17 -13.05
C ARG A 47 1.56 -3.73 -11.59
N LEU A 48 0.41 -3.88 -10.92
CA LEU A 48 0.28 -3.59 -9.49
C LEU A 48 1.18 -4.50 -8.65
N GLN A 49 1.28 -5.78 -8.99
CA GLN A 49 2.19 -6.68 -8.28
C GLN A 49 3.64 -6.31 -8.45
N LEU A 50 4.06 -5.91 -9.65
CA LEU A 50 5.43 -5.42 -9.85
C LEU A 50 5.70 -4.15 -9.03
N ILE A 51 4.75 -3.21 -8.98
CA ILE A 51 4.89 -1.99 -8.16
C ILE A 51 5.01 -2.36 -6.67
N PHE A 52 4.13 -3.20 -6.14
CA PHE A 52 4.20 -3.62 -4.74
C PHE A 52 5.44 -4.46 -4.44
N PHE A 53 5.90 -5.26 -5.38
CA PHE A 53 7.15 -6.02 -5.25
C PHE A 53 8.36 -5.08 -5.17
N VAL A 54 8.45 -4.09 -6.05
CA VAL A 54 9.52 -3.07 -6.00
C VAL A 54 9.44 -2.27 -4.71
N ALA A 55 8.24 -1.86 -4.29
CA ALA A 55 8.02 -1.17 -3.02
C ALA A 55 8.53 -2.00 -1.83
N PHE A 56 8.19 -3.30 -1.81
CA PHE A 56 8.67 -4.23 -0.80
C PHE A 56 10.20 -4.32 -0.80
N LEU A 57 10.83 -4.46 -1.96
CA LEU A 57 12.30 -4.48 -2.08
C LEU A 57 12.94 -3.20 -1.52
N ILE A 58 12.32 -2.03 -1.72
CA ILE A 58 12.80 -0.76 -1.14
C ILE A 58 12.69 -0.76 0.38
N THR A 59 11.66 -1.38 0.96
CA THR A 59 11.52 -1.47 2.43
C THR A 59 12.47 -2.48 3.08
N LEU A 60 12.97 -3.47 2.33
CA LEU A 60 13.80 -4.55 2.87
C LEU A 60 15.06 -4.09 3.59
N PRO A 61 15.93 -3.22 3.02
CA PRO A 61 17.15 -2.77 3.70
C PRO A 61 16.84 -2.10 5.03
N LEU A 62 15.80 -1.25 5.07
CA LEU A 62 15.40 -0.53 6.28
C LEU A 62 14.94 -1.50 7.37
N SER A 63 14.09 -2.46 7.00
CA SER A 63 13.62 -3.51 7.91
C SER A 63 14.77 -4.40 8.39
N LEU A 64 15.70 -4.78 7.51
CA LEU A 64 16.86 -5.60 7.87
C LEU A 64 17.74 -4.89 8.90
N VAL A 65 18.03 -3.60 8.73
CA VAL A 65 18.83 -2.83 9.70
C VAL A 65 18.18 -2.85 11.08
N VAL A 66 16.88 -2.58 11.16
CA VAL A 66 16.14 -2.57 12.44
C VAL A 66 16.13 -3.96 13.09
N ASN A 67 15.87 -5.02 12.31
CA ASN A 67 15.87 -6.38 12.81
C ASN A 67 17.27 -6.84 13.27
N LEU A 68 18.33 -6.45 12.55
CA LEU A 68 19.71 -6.75 12.94
C LEU A 68 20.06 -6.08 14.27
N ILE A 69 19.70 -4.80 14.45
CA ILE A 69 19.89 -4.11 15.74
C ILE A 69 19.13 -4.85 16.85
N GLY A 70 17.87 -5.21 16.60
CA GLY A 70 17.04 -5.94 17.55
C GLY A 70 17.59 -7.31 17.95
N PHE A 71 18.22 -8.02 17.01
CA PHE A 71 18.82 -9.34 17.23
C PHE A 71 19.99 -9.31 18.22
N PHE A 72 20.80 -8.25 18.22
CA PHE A 72 21.92 -8.12 19.15
C PHE A 72 21.51 -7.68 20.56
N LEU A 73 20.23 -7.32 20.78
CA LEU A 73 19.75 -6.93 22.10
C LEU A 73 19.44 -8.16 22.97
N PRO A 74 19.72 -8.12 24.30
CA PRO A 74 19.39 -9.21 25.21
C PRO A 74 17.88 -9.36 25.39
N GLN A 75 17.28 -10.40 24.81
CA GLN A 75 15.82 -10.54 24.73
C GLN A 75 15.12 -10.72 26.08
N ASP A 76 15.84 -11.17 27.11
CA ASP A 76 15.30 -11.37 28.47
C ASP A 76 15.22 -10.06 29.28
N SER A 77 15.75 -8.96 28.76
CA SER A 77 15.74 -7.66 29.43
C SER A 77 14.48 -6.85 29.06
N ALA A 78 13.77 -6.37 30.08
CA ALA A 78 12.65 -5.44 29.88
C ALA A 78 13.07 -4.19 29.08
N ILE A 79 14.31 -3.73 29.25
CA ILE A 79 14.86 -2.58 28.52
C ILE A 79 15.03 -2.91 27.03
N ALA A 80 15.48 -4.12 26.69
CA ALA A 80 15.62 -4.54 25.29
C ALA A 80 14.27 -4.64 24.58
N VAL A 81 13.22 -5.08 25.28
CA VAL A 81 11.85 -5.08 24.76
C VAL A 81 11.39 -3.64 24.44
N LEU A 82 11.63 -2.69 25.34
CA LEU A 82 11.30 -1.28 25.11
C LEU A 82 12.07 -0.68 23.92
N ILE A 83 13.35 -1.02 23.78
CA ILE A 83 14.16 -0.57 22.63
C ILE A 83 13.61 -1.15 21.32
N ASN A 84 13.31 -2.46 21.27
CA ASN A 84 12.73 -3.09 20.08
C ASN A 84 11.38 -2.48 19.70
N LEU A 85 10.54 -2.18 20.70
CA LEU A 85 9.28 -1.48 20.48
C LEU A 85 9.51 -0.09 19.90
N ALA A 86 10.43 0.69 20.48
CA ALA A 86 10.77 2.02 19.98
C ALA A 86 11.28 1.98 18.53
N LEU A 87 12.19 1.05 18.20
CA LEU A 87 12.70 0.86 16.84
C LEU A 87 11.58 0.48 15.86
N SER A 88 10.63 -0.37 16.27
CA SER A 88 9.49 -0.78 15.45
C SER A 88 8.54 0.39 15.19
N ILE A 89 8.30 1.26 16.18
CA ILE A 89 7.50 2.48 16.01
C ILE A 89 8.18 3.44 15.05
N VAL A 90 9.49 3.67 15.20
CA VAL A 90 10.26 4.54 14.30
C VAL A 90 10.19 4.00 12.88
N LEU A 91 10.43 2.69 12.68
CA LEU A 91 10.32 2.06 11.36
C LEU A 91 8.91 2.23 10.78
N GLY A 92 7.87 1.95 11.56
CA GLY A 92 6.48 2.13 11.16
C GLY A 92 6.14 3.56 10.76
N ALA A 93 6.69 4.55 11.46
CA ALA A 93 6.48 5.97 11.16
C ALA A 93 7.01 6.36 9.77
N PHE A 94 8.03 5.68 9.25
CA PHE A 94 8.52 5.87 7.88
C PHE A 94 7.80 5.00 6.86
N LEU A 95 7.56 3.73 7.19
CA LEU A 95 6.99 2.77 6.23
C LEU A 95 5.51 3.03 5.96
N ILE A 96 4.73 3.42 6.97
CA ILE A 96 3.28 3.65 6.80
C ILE A 96 3.02 4.76 5.76
N PRO A 97 3.60 5.97 5.86
CA PRO A 97 3.42 7.02 4.84
C PRO A 97 3.93 6.60 3.46
N PHE A 98 5.03 5.84 3.39
CA PHE A 98 5.58 5.32 2.14
C PHE A 98 4.56 4.44 1.40
N TRP A 99 3.95 3.47 2.09
CA TRP A 99 2.92 2.61 1.49
C TRP A 99 1.68 3.41 1.06
N GLN A 100 1.28 4.39 1.87
CA GLN A 100 0.13 5.24 1.56
C GLN A 100 0.38 6.11 0.31
N ALA A 101 1.57 6.68 0.16
CA ALA A 101 1.95 7.44 -1.03
C ALA A 101 1.89 6.59 -2.30
N ILE A 102 2.40 5.35 -2.26
CA ILE A 102 2.36 4.43 -3.40
C ILE A 102 0.92 4.14 -3.82
N LYS A 103 0.05 3.81 -2.86
CA LYS A 103 -1.36 3.53 -3.15
C LYS A 103 -2.06 4.75 -3.73
N ALA A 104 -1.81 5.95 -3.21
CA ALA A 104 -2.36 7.20 -3.75
C ALA A 104 -1.93 7.45 -5.20
N VAL A 105 -0.65 7.23 -5.53
CA VAL A 105 -0.14 7.36 -6.90
C VAL A 105 -0.76 6.31 -7.82
N ILE A 106 -0.86 5.05 -7.37
CA ILE A 106 -1.53 3.98 -8.13
C ILE A 106 -2.98 4.36 -8.43
N TYR A 107 -3.70 4.86 -7.43
CA TYR A 107 -5.09 5.27 -7.57
C TYR A 107 -5.27 6.33 -8.64
N TYR A 108 -4.45 7.38 -8.58
CA TYR A 108 -4.49 8.46 -9.55
C TYR A 108 -4.05 8.02 -10.95
N ASP A 109 -3.02 7.17 -11.09
CA ASP A 109 -2.59 6.60 -12.38
C ASP A 109 -3.71 5.76 -13.01
N LEU A 110 -4.37 4.91 -12.23
CA LEU A 110 -5.48 4.08 -12.72
C LEU A 110 -6.69 4.92 -13.12
N ARG A 111 -7.05 5.92 -12.31
CA ARG A 111 -8.15 6.84 -12.63
C ARG A 111 -7.85 7.62 -13.90
N THR A 112 -6.63 8.13 -14.04
CA THR A 112 -6.18 8.85 -15.26
C THR A 112 -6.28 7.96 -16.49
N ARG A 113 -5.84 6.71 -16.41
CA ARG A 113 -5.86 5.79 -17.56
C ARG A 113 -7.24 5.28 -17.93
N LYS A 114 -8.15 5.13 -16.97
CA LYS A 114 -9.47 4.53 -17.21
C LYS A 114 -10.58 5.54 -17.41
N GLU A 115 -10.48 6.66 -16.72
CA GLU A 115 -11.55 7.66 -16.63
C GLU A 115 -11.13 8.98 -17.27
N GLY A 116 -9.84 9.16 -17.56
CA GLY A 116 -9.38 10.37 -18.22
C GLY A 116 -9.55 11.63 -17.36
N ILE A 117 -9.47 11.51 -16.03
CA ILE A 117 -9.58 12.64 -15.07
C ILE A 117 -8.74 13.87 -15.47
N ASP A 118 -7.58 13.67 -16.09
CA ASP A 118 -6.74 14.78 -16.56
C ASP A 118 -7.45 15.67 -17.61
N LEU A 119 -8.34 15.09 -18.42
CA LEU A 119 -9.19 15.80 -19.38
C LEU A 119 -10.30 16.58 -18.69
N GLU A 120 -10.97 15.99 -17.69
CA GLU A 120 -11.99 16.67 -16.88
C GLU A 120 -11.42 17.89 -16.18
N ILE A 121 -10.23 17.76 -15.58
CA ILE A 121 -9.54 18.87 -14.92
C ILE A 121 -9.19 19.97 -15.93
N ARG A 122 -8.74 19.62 -17.13
CA ARG A 122 -8.43 20.60 -18.18
C ARG A 122 -9.67 21.38 -18.63
N ASP A 123 -10.78 20.70 -18.87
CA ASP A 123 -12.01 21.32 -19.39
C ASP A 123 -12.76 22.11 -18.30
N SER A 124 -12.53 21.78 -17.02
CA SER A 124 -13.09 22.51 -15.87
C SER A 124 -12.35 23.81 -15.51
N ARG A 125 -11.24 24.14 -16.18
CA ARG A 125 -10.51 25.39 -15.95
C ARG A 125 -11.22 26.56 -16.67
N PRO A 126 -11.55 27.65 -15.96
CA PRO A 126 -12.17 28.84 -16.56
C PRO A 126 -11.24 29.56 -17.53
#